data_AF-A0A379S9A9-F1
#
_entry.id   AF-A0A379S9A9-F1
#
_cell.length_a   1.000
_cell.length_b   1.000
_cell.length_c   1.000
_cell.angle_alpha   90.00
_cell.angle_beta   90.00
_cell.angle_gamma   90.00
#
_symmetry.space_group_name_H-M   'P 1'
#
loop_
_entity.id
_entity.type
_entity.pdbx_description
1 polymer ?
#
loop_
_entity_poly.entity_id
_entity_poly.type
_entity_poly.pdbx_seq_one_letter_code
_entity_poly.pdbx_strand_id
1 'polypeptide(L)'
;MRHGDMTKEQILAQGKMNKIDIWGRELKINFFNFDNTVDEHFGNMASMAKWTAWKGEYPPLIQIMIERFKNNEGGVLKHNLLNKAFSEHVTTVECVNKIKEFIRLLLADNGYKSFSINDLNVLNEKIRNNVKLPKFDNYDWFNGLGIAIHDTYSTQIYLDYIDVSDSKFKAEISFQIQDHFGLDVADVNGKGFENLPWFCSWFILQRYTEYGYMPFINEANFTMVIEG
;
A
#
# COMPACT_ATOMS: atom_id res chain seq x y z
N MET A 1 1.42 13.06 -4.75
CA MET A 1 1.41 12.29 -6.01
C MET A 1 1.34 13.26 -7.18
N ARG A 2 2.27 13.20 -8.15
CA ARG A 2 2.26 14.08 -9.34
C ARG A 2 1.61 13.38 -10.52
N HIS A 3 1.01 14.15 -11.42
CA HIS A 3 0.40 13.66 -12.66
C HIS A 3 0.46 14.75 -13.74
N GLY A 4 0.50 14.36 -15.01
CA GLY A 4 0.55 15.27 -16.15
C GLY A 4 1.75 16.22 -16.12
N ASP A 5 2.86 15.82 -15.49
CA ASP A 5 3.99 16.68 -15.17
C ASP A 5 5.26 16.37 -15.97
N MET A 6 5.21 15.39 -16.87
CA MET A 6 6.37 14.93 -17.64
C MET A 6 6.10 14.87 -19.15
N THR A 7 7.05 15.38 -19.94
CA THR A 7 7.05 15.19 -21.40
C THR A 7 7.41 13.75 -21.79
N LYS A 8 7.15 13.37 -23.04
CA LYS A 8 7.55 12.08 -23.60
C LYS A 8 9.04 11.81 -23.41
N GLU A 9 9.88 12.80 -23.68
CA GLU A 9 11.34 12.71 -23.56
C GLU A 9 11.76 12.48 -22.10
N GLN A 10 11.12 13.16 -21.16
CA GLN A 10 11.39 12.99 -19.73
C GLN A 10 11.00 11.59 -19.25
N ILE A 11 9.93 11.00 -19.78
CA ILE A 11 9.51 9.62 -19.45
C ILE A 11 10.49 8.61 -20.07
N LEU A 12 10.85 8.75 -21.34
CA LEU A 12 11.84 7.89 -22.00
C LEU A 12 13.24 8.00 -21.35
N ALA A 13 13.53 9.14 -20.71
CA ALA A 13 14.73 9.34 -19.90
C ALA A 13 14.70 8.58 -18.56
N GLN A 14 13.64 7.86 -18.19
CA GLN A 14 13.59 6.94 -17.03
C GLN A 14 14.01 5.49 -17.39
N GLY A 15 14.24 4.66 -16.38
CA GLY A 15 14.76 3.29 -16.50
C GLY A 15 16.29 3.25 -16.42
N LYS A 16 16.84 3.00 -15.21
CA LYS A 16 18.29 3.03 -14.97
C LYS A 16 19.01 1.71 -15.28
N MET A 17 18.31 0.58 -15.26
CA MET A 17 18.95 -0.75 -15.27
C MET A 17 19.39 -1.25 -16.64
N ASN A 18 18.94 -0.65 -17.73
CA ASN A 18 19.10 -1.22 -19.07
C ASN A 18 19.99 -0.37 -19.97
N LYS A 19 21.14 0.07 -19.44
CA LYS A 19 22.23 0.60 -20.26
C LYS A 19 23.06 -0.58 -20.75
N ILE A 20 22.84 -0.99 -21.98
CA ILE A 20 23.73 -1.95 -22.65
C ILE A 20 24.75 -1.12 -23.42
N ASP A 21 26.01 -1.17 -23.01
CA ASP A 21 27.09 -0.61 -23.81
C ASP A 21 27.41 -1.60 -24.94
N ILE A 22 27.11 -1.19 -26.18
CA ILE A 22 27.50 -1.93 -27.37
C ILE A 22 28.42 -1.02 -28.18
N TRP A 23 29.71 -1.34 -28.20
CA TRP A 23 30.74 -0.60 -28.96
C TRP A 23 30.86 0.90 -28.60
N GLY A 24 30.72 1.26 -27.33
CA GLY A 24 30.84 2.66 -26.86
C GLY A 24 29.58 3.50 -27.08
N ARG A 25 28.45 2.85 -27.40
CA ARG A 25 27.11 3.48 -27.41
C ARG A 25 26.25 2.85 -26.33
N GLU A 26 25.81 3.66 -25.37
CA GLU A 26 24.79 3.26 -24.41
C GLU A 26 23.44 3.09 -25.13
N LEU A 27 23.00 1.84 -25.29
CA LEU A 27 21.64 1.53 -25.70
C LEU A 27 20.77 1.46 -24.45
N LYS A 28 19.70 2.26 -24.43
CA LYS A 28 18.75 2.26 -23.32
C LYS A 28 17.48 1.50 -23.71
N ILE A 29 17.28 0.32 -23.13
CA ILE A 29 16.06 -0.48 -23.37
C ILE A 29 15.07 -0.15 -22.25
N ASN A 30 13.92 0.43 -22.55
CA ASN A 30 12.82 0.50 -21.59
C ASN A 30 11.50 0.14 -22.29
N PHE A 31 10.50 -0.26 -21.51
CA PHE A 31 9.20 -0.70 -22.03
C PHE A 31 8.17 0.44 -22.08
N PHE A 32 8.63 1.70 -22.08
CA PHE A 32 7.77 2.87 -22.28
C PHE A 32 7.34 2.97 -23.74
N ASN A 33 6.27 2.26 -24.08
CA ASN A 33 5.73 2.25 -25.44
C ASN A 33 4.67 3.34 -25.63
N PHE A 34 5.05 4.44 -26.28
CA PHE A 34 4.15 5.56 -26.64
C PHE A 34 3.35 5.33 -27.92
N ASP A 35 3.57 4.22 -28.64
CA ASP A 35 2.77 3.87 -29.81
C ASP A 35 1.44 3.22 -29.39
N ASN A 36 1.33 2.81 -28.13
CA ASN A 36 0.07 2.36 -27.54
C ASN A 36 -0.90 3.54 -27.39
N THR A 37 -2.15 3.27 -27.75
CA THR A 37 -3.29 4.10 -27.39
C THR A 37 -3.56 4.10 -25.89
N VAL A 38 -4.36 5.06 -25.42
CA VAL A 38 -4.83 5.11 -24.03
C VAL A 38 -5.52 3.80 -23.62
N ASP A 39 -6.40 3.25 -24.46
CA ASP A 39 -7.10 2.00 -24.17
C ASP A 39 -6.14 0.79 -24.12
N GLU A 40 -5.10 0.75 -24.95
CA GLU A 40 -4.07 -0.29 -24.88
C GLU A 40 -3.25 -0.17 -23.59
N HIS A 41 -2.93 1.05 -23.13
CA HIS A 41 -2.30 1.25 -21.83
C HIS A 41 -3.16 0.76 -20.67
N PHE A 42 -4.46 1.05 -20.67
CA PHE A 42 -5.39 0.49 -19.68
C PHE A 42 -5.55 -1.02 -19.83
N GLY A 43 -5.50 -1.56 -21.05
CA GLY A 43 -5.47 -3.00 -21.31
C GLY A 43 -4.24 -3.66 -20.69
N ASN A 44 -3.06 -3.02 -20.80
CA ASN A 44 -1.85 -3.47 -20.13
C ASN A 44 -2.02 -3.42 -18.61
N MET A 45 -2.55 -2.34 -18.04
CA MET A 45 -2.86 -2.27 -16.61
C MET A 45 -3.86 -3.36 -16.17
N ALA A 46 -4.87 -3.68 -16.97
CA ALA A 46 -5.81 -4.76 -16.66
C ALA A 46 -5.12 -6.14 -16.61
N SER A 47 -4.02 -6.32 -17.35
CA SER A 47 -3.18 -7.51 -17.23
C SER A 47 -2.51 -7.63 -15.85
N MET A 48 -2.29 -6.51 -15.13
CA MET A 48 -1.80 -6.53 -13.75
C MET A 48 -2.71 -7.39 -12.87
N ALA A 49 -4.03 -7.18 -12.91
CA ALA A 49 -4.98 -7.99 -12.13
C ALA A 49 -4.86 -9.50 -12.43
N LYS A 50 -4.56 -9.86 -13.68
CA LYS A 50 -4.32 -11.26 -14.09
C LYS A 50 -2.98 -11.80 -13.60
N TRP A 51 -1.93 -10.99 -13.53
CA TRP A 51 -0.60 -11.45 -13.12
C TRP A 51 -0.41 -11.45 -11.61
N THR A 52 -1.08 -10.53 -10.93
CA THR A 52 -0.86 -10.27 -9.51
C THR A 52 -1.94 -10.95 -8.66
N ALA A 53 -3.20 -11.00 -9.10
CA ALA A 53 -4.30 -11.50 -8.27
C ALA A 53 -4.94 -12.82 -8.73
N TRP A 54 -4.35 -13.54 -9.72
CA TRP A 54 -4.94 -14.73 -10.40
C TRP A 54 -5.56 -15.82 -9.51
N LYS A 55 -5.10 -15.96 -8.26
CA LYS A 55 -5.57 -17.01 -7.32
C LYS A 55 -6.22 -16.46 -6.03
N GLY A 56 -6.53 -15.17 -5.96
CA GLY A 56 -6.95 -14.50 -4.72
C GLY A 56 -8.38 -13.95 -4.73
N GLU A 57 -8.83 -13.47 -3.57
CA GLU A 57 -10.11 -12.77 -3.37
C GLU A 57 -10.08 -11.31 -3.85
N TYR A 58 -8.88 -10.76 -4.08
CA TYR A 58 -8.65 -9.35 -4.33
C TYR A 58 -8.56 -8.87 -5.81
N PRO A 59 -8.68 -9.71 -6.88
CA PRO A 59 -8.81 -9.19 -8.25
C PRO A 59 -9.89 -8.10 -8.43
N PRO A 60 -11.09 -8.21 -7.82
CA PRO A 60 -12.10 -7.17 -7.95
C PRO A 60 -11.64 -5.82 -7.38
N LEU A 61 -10.83 -5.82 -6.30
CA LEU A 61 -10.29 -4.58 -5.72
C LEU A 61 -9.34 -3.88 -6.71
N ILE A 62 -8.49 -4.65 -7.39
CA ILE A 62 -7.58 -4.12 -8.42
C ILE A 62 -8.37 -3.54 -9.60
N GLN A 63 -9.44 -4.21 -10.03
CA GLN A 63 -10.32 -3.70 -11.10
C GLN A 63 -10.95 -2.37 -10.69
N ILE A 64 -11.49 -2.27 -9.48
CA ILE A 64 -12.05 -1.02 -8.94
C ILE A 64 -11.02 0.11 -8.94
N MET A 65 -9.77 -0.18 -8.56
CA MET A 65 -8.68 0.81 -8.59
C MET A 65 -8.35 1.28 -10.01
N ILE A 66 -8.26 0.35 -10.96
CA ILE A 66 -8.00 0.67 -12.38
C ILE A 66 -9.16 1.45 -12.98
N GLU A 67 -10.41 1.09 -12.67
CA GLU A 67 -11.60 1.80 -13.14
C GLU A 67 -11.65 3.22 -12.59
N ARG A 68 -11.37 3.41 -11.29
CA ARG A 68 -11.26 4.74 -10.68
C ARG A 68 -10.19 5.59 -11.36
N PHE A 69 -9.03 4.98 -11.62
CA PHE A 69 -7.93 5.64 -12.35
C PHE A 69 -8.35 6.03 -13.76
N LYS A 70 -9.02 5.11 -14.48
CA LYS A 70 -9.56 5.34 -15.84
C LYS A 70 -10.61 6.44 -15.89
N ASN A 71 -11.46 6.54 -14.87
CA ASN A 71 -12.45 7.60 -14.71
C ASN A 71 -11.84 8.94 -14.30
N ASN A 72 -10.53 8.99 -14.02
CA ASN A 72 -9.82 10.18 -13.60
C ASN A 72 -10.45 10.83 -12.35
N GLU A 73 -10.82 10.02 -11.34
CA GLU A 73 -11.55 10.52 -10.18
C GLU A 73 -10.65 11.10 -9.08
N GLY A 74 -9.37 10.69 -9.01
CA GLY A 74 -8.45 11.12 -7.94
C GLY A 74 -8.97 10.83 -6.53
N GLY A 75 -8.60 11.65 -5.55
CA GLY A 75 -9.20 11.64 -4.21
C GLY A 75 -8.84 10.41 -3.34
N VAL A 76 -9.81 9.90 -2.58
CA VAL A 76 -9.65 8.77 -1.66
C VAL A 76 -10.61 7.64 -2.05
N LEU A 77 -10.07 6.45 -2.34
CA LEU A 77 -10.80 5.21 -2.49
C LEU A 77 -10.94 4.52 -1.13
N LYS A 78 -12.18 4.26 -0.72
CA LYS A 78 -12.53 3.42 0.42
C LYS A 78 -13.35 2.24 -0.06
N HIS A 79 -12.99 1.02 0.34
CA HIS A 79 -13.72 -0.16 -0.08
C HIS A 79 -13.62 -1.30 0.95
N ASN A 80 -14.68 -2.09 1.10
CA ASN A 80 -14.68 -3.20 2.08
C ASN A 80 -13.63 -4.27 1.78
N LEU A 81 -13.33 -4.53 0.50
CA LEU A 81 -12.23 -5.43 0.13
C LEU A 81 -10.87 -4.90 0.58
N LEU A 82 -10.69 -3.57 0.62
CA LEU A 82 -9.45 -2.97 1.10
C LEU A 82 -9.34 -3.12 2.63
N ASN A 83 -10.44 -2.89 3.35
CA ASN A 83 -10.52 -3.13 4.80
C ASN A 83 -10.20 -4.60 5.12
N LYS A 84 -10.83 -5.52 4.39
CA LYS A 84 -10.61 -6.97 4.54
C LYS A 84 -9.16 -7.37 4.26
N ALA A 85 -8.59 -6.86 3.17
CA ALA A 85 -7.21 -7.11 2.77
C ALA A 85 -6.23 -6.78 3.90
N PHE A 86 -6.39 -5.62 4.53
CA PHE A 86 -5.53 -5.24 5.65
C PHE A 86 -5.89 -5.97 6.94
N SER A 87 -7.16 -6.14 7.29
CA SER A 87 -7.55 -6.75 8.58
C SER A 87 -7.11 -8.21 8.70
N GLU A 88 -7.12 -8.94 7.58
CA GLU A 88 -6.74 -10.36 7.53
C GLU A 88 -5.24 -10.58 7.25
N HIS A 89 -4.49 -9.51 6.99
CA HIS A 89 -3.08 -9.63 6.64
C HIS A 89 -2.23 -10.12 7.82
N VAL A 90 -1.24 -10.98 7.54
CA VAL A 90 -0.37 -11.57 8.57
C VAL A 90 0.35 -10.49 9.38
N THR A 91 0.80 -9.40 8.74
CA THR A 91 1.48 -8.31 9.46
C THR A 91 0.53 -7.57 10.41
N THR A 92 -0.76 -7.48 10.08
CA THR A 92 -1.79 -6.89 10.94
C THR A 92 -2.02 -7.78 12.14
N VAL A 93 -2.13 -9.10 11.92
CA VAL A 93 -2.25 -10.08 13.00
C VAL A 93 -1.05 -10.01 13.95
N GLU A 94 0.17 -9.95 13.42
CA GLU A 94 1.40 -9.77 14.21
C GLU A 94 1.41 -8.47 15.01
N CYS A 95 1.05 -7.35 14.37
CA CYS A 95 0.92 -6.03 14.99
C CYS A 95 -0.04 -6.07 16.18
N VAL A 96 -1.25 -6.59 15.97
CA VAL A 96 -2.32 -6.70 16.97
C VAL A 96 -1.90 -7.60 18.13
N ASN A 97 -1.26 -8.74 17.84
CA ASN A 97 -0.75 -9.63 18.88
C ASN A 97 0.31 -8.96 19.75
N LYS A 98 1.16 -8.13 19.17
CA LYS A 98 2.18 -7.38 19.91
C LYS A 98 1.58 -6.29 20.79
N ILE A 99 0.59 -5.55 20.28
CA ILE A 99 -0.18 -4.56 21.05
C ILE A 99 -0.87 -5.24 22.24
N LYS A 100 -1.53 -6.38 21.99
CA LYS A 100 -2.18 -7.21 23.02
C LYS A 100 -1.20 -7.63 24.11
N GLU A 101 0.00 -8.09 23.73
CA GLU A 101 1.06 -8.46 24.67
C GLU A 101 1.47 -7.27 25.57
N PHE A 102 1.65 -6.09 24.99
CA PHE A 102 2.00 -4.89 25.76
C PHE A 102 0.91 -4.44 26.72
N ILE A 103 -0.36 -4.47 26.29
CA ILE A 103 -1.50 -4.17 27.18
C ILE A 103 -1.51 -5.14 28.36
N ARG A 104 -1.37 -6.45 28.10
CA ARG A 104 -1.34 -7.48 29.14
C ARG A 104 -0.21 -7.26 30.16
N LEU A 105 1.00 -6.94 29.69
CA LEU A 105 2.14 -6.67 30.56
C LEU A 105 1.93 -5.43 31.43
N LEU A 106 1.41 -4.34 30.85
CA LEU A 106 1.11 -3.12 31.61
C LEU A 106 0.02 -3.33 32.65
N LEU A 107 -1.02 -4.11 32.33
CA LEU A 107 -2.06 -4.46 33.30
C LEU A 107 -1.53 -5.37 34.41
N ALA A 108 -0.65 -6.32 34.09
CA ALA A 108 -0.02 -7.15 35.11
C ALA A 108 0.82 -6.30 36.08
N ASP A 109 1.58 -5.33 35.56
CA ASP A 109 2.43 -4.44 36.36
C ASP A 109 1.60 -3.45 37.20
N ASN A 110 0.43 -3.01 36.71
CA ASN A 110 -0.44 -2.06 37.42
C ASN A 110 -1.46 -2.71 38.36
N GLY A 111 -1.50 -4.05 38.41
CA GLY A 111 -2.44 -4.82 39.21
C GLY A 111 -3.88 -4.83 38.65
N TYR A 112 -4.01 -4.82 37.33
CA TYR A 112 -5.28 -4.81 36.57
C TYR A 112 -6.20 -3.65 36.93
N LYS A 113 -5.61 -2.46 37.10
CA LYS A 113 -6.34 -1.20 37.25
C LYS A 113 -6.54 -0.53 35.90
N SER A 114 -7.51 0.38 35.83
CA SER A 114 -7.69 1.26 34.66
C SER A 114 -6.38 1.98 34.32
N PHE A 115 -6.09 2.12 33.03
CA PHE A 115 -4.89 2.81 32.57
C PHE A 115 -4.90 4.29 32.97
N SER A 116 -3.80 4.72 33.56
CA SER A 116 -3.47 6.13 33.73
C SER A 116 -2.94 6.73 32.43
N ILE A 117 -2.85 8.06 32.37
CA ILE A 117 -2.20 8.77 31.25
C ILE A 117 -0.75 8.28 31.07
N ASN A 118 -0.05 7.96 32.16
CA ASN A 118 1.30 7.44 32.08
C ASN A 118 1.35 6.04 31.43
N ASP A 119 0.41 5.15 31.77
CA ASP A 119 0.33 3.82 31.16
C ASP A 119 0.08 3.91 29.66
N LEU A 120 -0.81 4.83 29.23
CA LEU A 120 -1.08 5.10 27.82
C LEU A 120 0.16 5.65 27.09
N ASN A 121 0.93 6.54 27.73
CA ASN A 121 2.18 7.05 27.16
C ASN A 121 3.22 5.93 27.00
N VAL A 122 3.36 5.07 28.01
CA VAL A 122 4.27 3.91 27.95
C VAL A 122 3.83 2.92 26.88
N LEU A 123 2.52 2.66 26.74
CA LEU A 123 1.99 1.81 25.69
C LEU A 123 2.30 2.38 24.30
N ASN A 124 2.03 3.67 24.09
CA ASN A 124 2.32 4.35 22.83
C ASN A 124 3.82 4.30 22.48
N GLU A 125 4.71 4.52 23.44
CA GLU A 125 6.16 4.38 23.24
C GLU A 125 6.57 2.94 22.91
N LYS A 126 5.98 1.94 23.59
CA LYS A 126 6.24 0.53 23.27
C LYS A 126 5.80 0.18 21.85
N ILE A 127 4.62 0.66 21.43
CA ILE A 127 4.10 0.44 20.08
C ILE A 127 5.03 1.08 19.04
N ARG A 128 5.34 2.37 19.19
CA ARG A 128 6.20 3.12 18.25
C ARG A 128 7.57 2.47 18.04
N ASN A 129 8.16 1.94 19.11
CA ASN A 129 9.54 1.45 19.07
C ASN A 129 9.66 -0.05 18.75
N ASN A 130 8.59 -0.85 18.92
CA ASN A 130 8.71 -2.31 18.89
C ASN A 130 7.65 -3.03 18.05
N VAL A 131 6.71 -2.30 17.43
CA VAL A 131 5.66 -2.90 16.59
C VAL A 131 5.97 -2.65 15.13
N LYS A 132 6.02 -3.73 14.35
CA LYS A 132 6.01 -3.65 12.89
C LYS A 132 4.60 -3.28 12.45
N LEU A 133 4.46 -2.15 11.77
CA LEU A 133 3.16 -1.67 11.30
C LEU A 133 2.61 -2.59 10.19
N PRO A 134 1.27 -2.70 10.07
CA PRO A 134 0.64 -3.40 8.97
C PRO A 134 1.15 -2.89 7.62
N LYS A 135 1.58 -3.80 6.74
CA LYS A 135 1.95 -3.50 5.36
C LYS A 135 1.91 -4.78 4.55
N PHE A 136 1.73 -4.65 3.24
CA PHE A 136 2.04 -5.73 2.32
C PHE A 136 3.55 -5.72 2.06
N ASP A 137 4.13 -6.89 1.81
CA ASP A 137 5.54 -7.01 1.45
C ASP A 137 5.74 -7.80 0.15
N ASN A 138 7.01 -8.02 -0.23
CA ASN A 138 7.34 -8.61 -1.51
C ASN A 138 6.86 -10.07 -1.67
N TYR A 139 6.49 -10.76 -0.57
CA TYR A 139 5.87 -12.09 -0.64
C TYR A 139 4.39 -12.03 -1.08
N ASP A 140 3.74 -10.87 -0.97
CA ASP A 140 2.34 -10.64 -1.37
C ASP A 140 2.16 -10.45 -2.88
N TRP A 141 3.23 -10.48 -3.66
CA TRP A 141 3.15 -10.36 -5.12
C TRP A 141 2.33 -11.47 -5.77
N PHE A 142 2.22 -12.64 -5.12
CA PHE A 142 1.43 -13.78 -5.61
C PHE A 142 -0.08 -13.67 -5.33
N ASN A 143 -0.51 -12.76 -4.44
CA ASN A 143 -1.94 -12.47 -4.19
C ASN A 143 -2.38 -11.10 -4.76
N GLY A 144 -1.40 -10.27 -5.15
CA GLY A 144 -1.53 -9.10 -5.99
C GLY A 144 -1.77 -7.79 -5.27
N LEU A 145 -1.93 -7.87 -3.95
CA LEU A 145 -2.04 -6.73 -3.07
C LEU A 145 -0.69 -6.01 -2.94
N GLY A 146 0.42 -6.77 -2.89
CA GLY A 146 1.76 -6.19 -2.75
C GLY A 146 2.28 -5.36 -3.95
N ILE A 147 1.49 -5.12 -4.99
CA ILE A 147 1.87 -4.24 -6.11
C ILE A 147 0.99 -2.99 -6.20
N ALA A 148 -0.32 -3.14 -5.93
CA ALA A 148 -1.25 -2.00 -5.92
C ALA A 148 -1.36 -1.33 -4.54
N ILE A 149 -0.92 -2.03 -3.50
CA ILE A 149 -0.85 -1.59 -2.11
C ILE A 149 0.50 -2.03 -1.56
N HIS A 150 1.62 -1.50 -2.08
CA HIS A 150 2.97 -2.07 -1.86
C HIS A 150 3.63 -1.59 -0.57
N ASP A 151 3.34 -0.37 -0.13
CA ASP A 151 3.87 0.21 1.10
C ASP A 151 2.74 0.98 1.78
N THR A 152 2.85 1.29 3.07
CA THR A 152 1.87 2.16 3.73
C THR A 152 2.45 3.55 3.87
N TYR A 153 1.84 4.54 3.21
CA TYR A 153 2.23 5.93 3.36
C TYR A 153 1.91 6.46 4.77
N SER A 154 0.77 6.06 5.33
CA SER A 154 0.37 6.43 6.69
C SER A 154 -0.35 5.29 7.38
N THR A 155 -0.10 5.13 8.68
CA THR A 155 -0.84 4.21 9.56
C THR A 155 -1.13 4.92 10.87
N GLN A 156 -2.41 4.98 11.23
CA GLN A 156 -2.87 5.46 12.52
C GLN A 156 -3.57 4.30 13.24
N ILE A 157 -3.20 4.11 14.50
CA ILE A 157 -3.77 3.09 15.38
C ILE A 157 -4.40 3.80 16.56
N TYR A 158 -5.67 3.53 16.81
CA TYR A 158 -6.45 4.09 17.90
C TYR A 158 -6.77 2.99 18.90
N LEU A 159 -6.68 3.31 20.19
CA LEU A 159 -7.29 2.52 21.25
C LEU A 159 -8.63 3.18 21.55
N ASP A 160 -9.71 2.60 21.04
CA ASP A 160 -11.04 3.21 21.11
C ASP A 160 -11.62 3.07 22.52
N TYR A 161 -11.47 1.89 23.11
CA TYR A 161 -11.76 1.63 24.51
C TYR A 161 -10.90 0.50 25.08
N ILE A 162 -10.81 0.46 26.41
CA ILE A 162 -10.28 -0.67 27.16
C ILE A 162 -11.09 -0.87 28.44
N ASP A 163 -11.72 -2.02 28.55
CA ASP A 163 -12.44 -2.49 29.73
C ASP A 163 -11.57 -3.48 30.49
N VAL A 164 -11.38 -3.25 31.79
CA VAL A 164 -10.57 -4.11 32.66
C VAL A 164 -11.45 -4.62 33.79
N SER A 165 -11.54 -5.93 33.95
CA SER A 165 -12.34 -6.59 34.98
C SER A 165 -11.78 -7.97 35.30
N ASP A 166 -11.77 -8.36 36.57
CA ASP A 166 -11.42 -9.73 37.00
C ASP A 166 -10.10 -10.27 36.41
N SER A 167 -9.05 -9.44 36.42
CA SER A 167 -7.74 -9.75 35.84
C SER A 167 -7.77 -10.10 34.35
N LYS A 168 -8.75 -9.57 33.63
CA LYS A 168 -8.91 -9.68 32.18
C LYS A 168 -9.12 -8.30 31.57
N PHE A 169 -8.92 -8.21 30.27
CA PHE A 169 -9.30 -7.02 29.53
C PHE A 169 -9.99 -7.32 28.21
N LYS A 170 -10.79 -6.36 27.76
CA LYS A 170 -11.31 -6.27 26.41
C LYS A 170 -11.00 -4.88 25.89
N ALA A 171 -10.36 -4.80 24.73
CA ALA A 171 -10.09 -3.52 24.07
C ALA A 171 -10.51 -3.59 22.60
N GLU A 172 -10.95 -2.45 22.08
CA GLU A 172 -11.14 -2.26 20.64
C GLU A 172 -10.06 -1.32 20.12
N ILE A 173 -9.45 -1.72 19.01
CA ILE A 173 -8.45 -0.93 18.31
C ILE A 173 -8.91 -0.67 16.88
N SER A 174 -8.85 0.59 16.46
CA SER A 174 -9.14 1.01 15.08
C SER A 174 -7.85 1.29 14.31
N PHE A 175 -7.83 0.88 13.06
CA PHE A 175 -6.77 1.17 12.11
C PHE A 175 -7.30 2.09 11.01
N GLN A 176 -6.55 3.15 10.73
CA GLN A 176 -6.67 3.94 9.51
C GLN A 176 -5.34 3.85 8.76
N ILE A 177 -5.35 3.19 7.60
CA ILE A 177 -4.15 2.94 6.80
C ILE A 177 -4.33 3.56 5.43
N GLN A 178 -3.35 4.35 5.00
CA GLN A 178 -3.31 4.99 3.70
C GLN A 178 -2.12 4.52 2.87
N ASP A 179 -2.37 4.29 1.58
CA ASP A 179 -1.35 4.12 0.54
C ASP A 179 -1.71 4.93 -0.70
N HIS A 180 -0.73 5.17 -1.58
CA HIS A 180 -0.89 5.86 -2.85
C HIS A 180 -1.08 4.87 -4.00
N PHE A 181 -2.22 4.95 -4.68
CA PHE A 181 -2.34 4.42 -6.04
C PHE A 181 -1.75 5.43 -7.02
N GLY A 182 -0.43 5.40 -7.17
CA GLY A 182 0.30 6.21 -8.14
C GLY A 182 1.80 5.93 -8.10
N LEU A 183 2.47 6.25 -9.19
CA LEU A 183 3.89 6.00 -9.38
C LEU A 183 4.72 7.28 -9.36
N ASP A 184 5.89 7.19 -8.74
CA ASP A 184 6.92 8.22 -8.78
C ASP A 184 8.14 7.77 -9.60
N VAL A 185 8.98 8.75 -9.94
CA VAL A 185 10.21 8.52 -10.73
C VAL A 185 11.11 7.47 -10.08
N ALA A 186 11.11 7.36 -8.75
CA ALA A 186 11.88 6.36 -8.01
C ALA A 186 11.38 4.93 -8.25
N ASP A 187 10.13 4.74 -8.66
CA ASP A 187 9.54 3.42 -8.86
C ASP A 187 9.91 2.81 -10.20
N VAL A 188 10.24 3.64 -11.19
CA VAL A 188 10.66 3.24 -12.54
C VAL A 188 12.17 3.34 -12.76
N ASN A 189 12.96 3.44 -11.68
CA ASN A 189 14.41 3.60 -11.77
C ASN A 189 15.16 2.70 -10.79
N GLY A 190 15.75 1.60 -11.27
CA GLY A 190 16.67 0.80 -10.46
C GLY A 190 16.00 -0.26 -9.60
N LYS A 191 14.68 -0.43 -9.71
CA LYS A 191 13.91 -1.47 -9.01
C LYS A 191 13.53 -2.65 -9.91
N GLY A 192 13.77 -2.56 -11.22
CA GLY A 192 13.42 -3.59 -12.20
C GLY A 192 11.97 -3.51 -12.70
N PHE A 193 11.13 -2.68 -12.09
CA PHE A 193 9.75 -2.45 -12.53
C PHE A 193 9.67 -1.75 -13.90
N GLU A 194 10.73 -1.06 -14.32
CA GLU A 194 10.87 -0.53 -15.68
C GLU A 194 10.86 -1.62 -16.78
N ASN A 195 10.97 -2.89 -16.39
CA ASN A 195 10.88 -4.04 -17.29
C ASN A 195 9.45 -4.61 -17.43
N LEU A 196 8.46 -4.03 -16.76
CA LEU A 196 7.09 -4.51 -16.75
C LEU A 196 6.20 -3.59 -17.61
N PRO A 197 5.65 -4.08 -18.75
CA PRO A 197 4.87 -3.24 -19.67
C PRO A 197 3.64 -2.57 -19.05
N TRP A 198 3.00 -3.23 -18.09
CA TRP A 198 1.85 -2.68 -17.36
C TRP A 198 2.25 -1.57 -16.37
N PHE A 199 3.42 -1.68 -15.75
CA PHE A 199 3.97 -0.65 -14.87
C PHE A 199 4.40 0.59 -15.66
N CYS A 200 5.02 0.37 -16.82
CA CYS A 200 5.35 1.45 -17.76
C CYS A 200 4.10 2.15 -18.30
N SER A 201 3.04 1.38 -18.61
CA SER A 201 1.75 1.94 -19.04
C SER A 201 1.08 2.78 -17.96
N TRP A 202 1.09 2.31 -16.71
CA TRP A 202 0.59 3.07 -15.57
C TRP A 202 1.35 4.40 -15.41
N PHE A 203 2.68 4.37 -15.49
CA PHE A 203 3.51 5.57 -15.40
C PHE A 203 3.24 6.55 -16.54
N ILE A 204 3.07 6.07 -17.78
CA ILE A 204 2.70 6.91 -18.93
C ILE A 204 1.34 7.56 -18.71
N LEU A 205 0.31 6.78 -18.38
CA LEU A 205 -1.05 7.28 -18.13
C LEU A 205 -1.06 8.37 -17.06
N GLN A 206 -0.31 8.20 -15.98
CA GLN A 206 -0.25 9.17 -14.89
C GLN A 206 0.58 10.41 -15.23
N ARG A 207 1.82 10.23 -15.70
CA ARG A 207 2.83 11.30 -15.71
C ARG A 207 2.87 12.09 -17.01
N TYR A 208 2.43 11.49 -18.12
CA TYR A 208 2.52 12.15 -19.42
C TYR A 208 1.60 13.37 -19.49
N THR A 209 2.13 14.51 -19.92
CA THR A 209 1.42 15.80 -19.99
C THR A 209 0.11 15.74 -20.79
N GLU A 210 0.04 14.89 -21.81
CA GLU A 210 -1.17 14.76 -22.66
C GLU A 210 -2.25 13.84 -22.05
N TYR A 211 -1.92 13.03 -21.03
CA TYR A 211 -2.85 12.10 -20.39
C TYR A 211 -3.22 12.57 -18.97
N GLY A 212 -2.23 12.66 -18.09
CA GLY A 212 -2.39 13.26 -16.76
C GLY A 212 -3.43 12.61 -15.85
N TYR A 213 -3.68 11.29 -15.98
CA TYR A 213 -4.64 10.58 -15.13
C TYR A 213 -4.28 10.71 -13.65
N MET A 214 -5.29 11.04 -12.84
CA MET A 214 -5.12 11.40 -11.44
C MET A 214 -4.91 10.17 -10.56
N PRO A 215 -3.75 10.08 -9.87
CA PRO A 215 -3.56 9.08 -8.83
C PRO A 215 -4.45 9.39 -7.62
N PHE A 216 -4.61 8.42 -6.73
CA PHE A 216 -5.51 8.56 -5.57
C PHE A 216 -4.97 7.82 -4.35
N ILE A 217 -5.57 8.10 -3.19
CA ILE A 217 -5.26 7.43 -1.93
C ILE A 217 -6.15 6.19 -1.81
N ASN A 218 -5.56 5.05 -1.48
CA ASN A 218 -6.27 3.90 -0.93
C ASN A 218 -6.35 4.08 0.58
N GLU A 219 -7.55 4.07 1.17
CA GLU A 219 -7.71 4.14 2.63
C GLU A 219 -8.51 2.96 3.19
N ALA A 220 -7.85 2.18 4.04
CA ALA A 220 -8.47 1.13 4.83
C ALA A 220 -8.85 1.65 6.21
N ASN A 221 -10.09 1.37 6.64
CA ASN A 221 -10.59 1.66 7.97
C ASN A 221 -11.24 0.39 8.55
N PHE A 222 -10.65 -0.19 9.59
CA PHE A 222 -11.18 -1.40 10.22
C PHE A 222 -10.89 -1.42 11.72
N THR A 223 -11.74 -2.12 12.47
CA THR A 223 -11.59 -2.31 13.92
C THR A 223 -11.26 -3.77 14.23
N MET A 224 -10.57 -4.00 15.34
CA MET A 224 -10.31 -5.32 15.88
C MET A 224 -10.52 -5.31 17.40
N VAL A 225 -11.22 -6.33 17.89
CA VAL A 225 -11.41 -6.55 19.33
C VAL A 225 -10.33 -7.51 19.83
N ILE A 226 -9.64 -7.12 20.88
CA ILE A 226 -8.63 -7.93 21.57
C ILE A 226 -9.07 -8.24 23.00
N GLU A 227 -8.95 -9.50 23.38
CA GLU A 227 -9.30 -9.98 24.72
C GLU A 227 -8.13 -10.76 25.32
N GLY A 228 -7.80 -10.53 26.60
CA GLY A 228 -6.68 -11.17 27.27
C GLY A 228 -6.74 -11.14 28.78
#